data_AF-A0A131YPW8-F1
#
_entry.id   AF-A0A131YPW8-F1
#
_cell.length_a   1.000
_cell.length_b   1.000
_cell.length_c   1.000
_cell.angle_alpha   90.00
_cell.angle_beta   90.00
_cell.angle_gamma   90.00
#
_symmetry.space_group_name_H-M   'P 1'
#
loop_
_entity.id
_entity.type
_entity.pdbx_description
1 polymer ?
#
loop_
_entity_poly.entity_id
_entity_poly.type
_entity_poly.pdbx_seq_one_letter_code
_entity_poly.pdbx_strand_id
1 'polypeptide(L)'
;MARRKGATDRAPLLSDDEPIDGYSTYTNISCQMKCQLGPVLPRTDNITGEKLGDNTVYDIVGVFVIAFDTRAGNTVEWWAPDDLDVSGIEFKAMTSGAHRVHTDFIYFKRKDYYGLSCFENMKVENEEERGARMKSIGILAKSYSLLHLHKTFLQKQVRQLLERPGIYEDLIQFYLAHQTPPLMDACLGASYKTICDGMHSMEITHPAGCFSQFLNFFGEKVFLLWKFALLKKRILFFSPPPIGVICYRVYCTSTLVAHVYPDLETCLCPPHFYVNVTDVDALAEQLSYVACTTEKIFETKQNLFDLFVDQQNLKVHSSLHERMLELSAADKLKYNHLLELRSKCQPLLAGDSDATDESWFTGFFMAQNTQLFKELLVASRSPEKLWTEEHMQRVGLDPHGDKLFLTELVERYGIDIVLITDSVCCPA
;
A
#
# COMPACT_ATOMS: atom_id res chain seq x y z
N MET A 1 26.70 -43.86 45.38
CA MET A 1 27.44 -43.43 44.16
C MET A 1 26.70 -44.02 42.95
N ALA A 2 25.84 -43.22 42.30
CA ALA A 2 26.00 -42.69 40.92
C ALA A 2 25.98 -43.79 39.84
N ARG A 3 25.06 -43.84 38.87
CA ARG A 3 24.75 -42.79 37.86
C ARG A 3 23.33 -42.92 37.27
N ARG A 4 22.73 -41.77 36.95
CA ARG A 4 21.51 -41.55 36.14
C ARG A 4 21.78 -41.65 34.62
N LYS A 5 20.80 -42.16 33.86
CA LYS A 5 20.38 -41.80 32.48
C LYS A 5 18.86 -42.03 32.49
N GLY A 6 17.95 -41.12 32.18
CA GLY A 6 17.92 -40.08 31.17
C GLY A 6 16.78 -40.45 30.20
N ALA A 7 15.52 -40.24 30.62
CA ALA A 7 14.33 -40.49 29.82
C ALA A 7 13.98 -39.22 29.03
N THR A 8 13.85 -39.34 27.72
CA THR A 8 13.30 -38.30 26.84
C THR A 8 11.97 -38.79 26.31
N ASP A 9 10.91 -38.12 26.76
CA ASP A 9 9.55 -38.23 26.27
C ASP A 9 9.46 -37.44 24.95
N ARG A 10 9.22 -38.11 23.83
CA ARG A 10 8.91 -37.49 22.53
C ARG A 10 7.54 -37.99 22.08
N ALA A 11 6.59 -37.05 22.00
CA ALA A 11 5.26 -37.24 21.43
C ALA A 11 5.33 -37.61 19.93
N PRO A 12 4.28 -38.25 19.37
CA PRO A 12 4.34 -38.91 18.07
C PRO A 12 4.39 -37.90 16.92
N LEU A 13 5.36 -38.10 16.03
CA LEU A 13 5.52 -37.38 14.77
C LEU A 13 4.38 -37.74 13.82
N LEU A 14 3.73 -36.71 13.27
CA LEU A 14 2.88 -36.80 12.08
C LEU A 14 3.71 -37.35 10.91
N SER A 15 3.14 -38.29 10.19
CA SER A 15 3.71 -38.98 9.03
C SER A 15 4.05 -38.01 7.89
N ASP A 16 5.28 -38.13 7.37
CA ASP A 16 5.91 -37.28 6.35
C ASP A 16 5.39 -37.46 4.90
N ASP A 17 4.26 -38.11 4.63
CA ASP A 17 3.89 -38.49 3.25
C ASP A 17 2.40 -38.30 2.91
N GLU A 18 1.85 -37.10 3.10
CA GLU A 18 0.62 -36.66 2.41
C GLU A 18 0.92 -35.34 1.67
N PRO A 19 1.07 -35.35 0.33
CA PRO A 19 1.26 -34.12 -0.42
C PRO A 19 -0.01 -33.28 -0.34
N ILE A 20 0.07 -32.10 0.29
CA ILE A 20 -0.97 -31.07 0.20
C ILE A 20 -0.98 -30.57 -1.25
N ASP A 21 -1.81 -31.20 -2.08
CA ASP A 21 -1.97 -31.02 -3.53
C ASP A 21 -2.49 -29.62 -3.95
N GLY A 22 -2.55 -28.67 -3.02
CA GLY A 22 -2.83 -27.26 -3.31
C GLY A 22 -1.60 -26.46 -3.74
N TYR A 23 -0.40 -26.78 -3.25
CA TYR A 23 0.77 -25.89 -3.41
C TYR A 23 1.33 -25.85 -4.84
N SER A 24 1.32 -26.98 -5.56
CA SER A 24 1.73 -27.08 -6.97
C SER A 24 0.81 -26.30 -7.91
N THR A 25 -0.46 -26.16 -7.54
CA THR A 25 -1.43 -25.37 -8.31
C THR A 25 -1.16 -23.87 -8.16
N TYR A 26 -0.71 -23.39 -7.00
CA TYR A 26 -0.49 -21.95 -6.76
C TYR A 26 0.76 -21.37 -7.42
N THR A 27 1.87 -22.12 -7.43
CA THR A 27 3.04 -21.75 -8.25
C THR A 27 2.69 -21.78 -9.74
N ASN A 28 1.90 -22.76 -10.19
CA ASN A 28 1.42 -22.80 -11.58
C ASN A 28 0.42 -21.69 -11.92
N ILE A 29 -0.45 -21.25 -11.02
CA ILE A 29 -1.37 -20.12 -11.28
C ILE A 29 -0.58 -18.81 -11.37
N SER A 30 0.40 -18.58 -10.49
CA SER A 30 1.28 -17.40 -10.60
C SER A 30 2.11 -17.39 -11.90
N CYS A 31 2.51 -18.58 -12.37
CA CYS A 31 3.26 -18.77 -13.62
C CYS A 31 2.35 -18.70 -14.88
N GLN A 32 1.12 -19.21 -14.81
CA GLN A 32 0.11 -19.11 -15.87
C GLN A 32 -0.42 -17.68 -16.02
N MET A 33 -0.55 -16.92 -14.94
CA MET A 33 -0.88 -15.49 -15.01
C MET A 33 0.25 -14.69 -15.65
N LYS A 34 1.54 -15.02 -15.39
CA LYS A 34 2.68 -14.46 -16.16
C LYS A 34 2.61 -14.78 -17.65
N CYS A 35 2.10 -15.96 -18.04
CA CYS A 35 1.99 -16.37 -19.44
C CYS A 35 0.73 -15.87 -20.18
N GLN A 36 -0.32 -15.43 -19.48
CA GLN A 36 -1.54 -14.88 -20.09
C GLN A 36 -1.61 -13.34 -20.08
N LEU A 37 -0.74 -12.68 -19.30
CA LEU A 37 -0.60 -11.22 -19.25
C LEU A 37 0.54 -10.67 -20.15
N GLY A 38 1.22 -11.55 -20.90
CA GLY A 38 2.11 -11.10 -21.97
C GLY A 38 1.29 -10.64 -23.19
N PRO A 39 1.66 -9.55 -23.89
CA PRO A 39 1.02 -9.23 -25.15
C PRO A 39 1.23 -10.41 -26.11
N VAL A 40 0.13 -10.98 -26.62
CA VAL A 40 0.19 -11.84 -27.80
C VAL A 40 0.58 -10.92 -28.96
N LEU A 41 1.88 -10.82 -29.22
CA LEU A 41 2.40 -10.14 -30.39
C LEU A 41 1.85 -10.86 -31.65
N PRO A 42 1.24 -10.16 -32.60
CA PRO A 42 0.92 -10.77 -33.89
C PRO A 42 2.21 -11.19 -34.57
N ARG A 43 2.27 -12.45 -35.00
CA ARG A 43 3.33 -12.94 -35.89
C ARG A 43 3.28 -12.16 -37.19
N THR A 44 4.30 -11.35 -37.46
CA THR A 44 4.59 -10.84 -38.80
C THR A 44 6.08 -10.95 -39.07
N ASP A 45 6.37 -11.63 -40.17
CA ASP A 45 7.70 -11.96 -40.68
C ASP A 45 8.53 -10.71 -41.04
N ASN A 46 9.84 -10.83 -40.81
CA ASN A 46 10.97 -10.13 -41.47
C ASN A 46 10.82 -8.65 -41.84
N ILE A 47 11.45 -7.75 -41.08
CA ILE A 47 12.26 -6.61 -41.58
C ILE A 47 13.35 -6.29 -40.54
N THR A 48 14.56 -6.04 -41.04
CA THR A 48 15.83 -5.84 -40.34
C THR A 48 15.99 -4.46 -39.69
N GLY A 49 16.43 -4.47 -38.42
CA GLY A 49 17.43 -3.56 -37.83
C GLY A 49 17.03 -2.12 -37.49
N GLU A 50 16.84 -1.83 -36.21
CA GLU A 50 17.53 -0.78 -35.42
C GLU A 50 17.02 -0.76 -33.96
N LYS A 51 17.78 -0.12 -33.07
CA LYS A 51 18.01 -0.46 -31.65
C LYS A 51 16.97 0.06 -30.63
N LEU A 52 16.81 -0.74 -29.56
CA LEU A 52 16.46 -0.43 -28.15
C LEU A 52 15.13 0.30 -27.88
N GLY A 53 14.10 -0.48 -27.52
CA GLY A 53 12.81 0.03 -27.07
C GLY A 53 12.87 0.60 -25.64
N ASP A 54 12.74 1.91 -25.54
CA ASP A 54 12.49 2.64 -24.30
C ASP A 54 10.98 2.55 -24.02
N ASN A 55 10.58 1.92 -22.91
CA ASN A 55 9.18 1.90 -22.47
C ASN A 55 8.83 3.27 -21.88
N THR A 56 8.69 4.30 -22.72
CA THR A 56 8.27 5.63 -22.29
C THR A 56 6.83 5.52 -21.76
N VAL A 57 6.67 5.71 -20.45
CA VAL A 57 5.38 5.64 -19.76
C VAL A 57 4.67 6.99 -19.90
N TYR A 58 3.42 6.96 -20.35
CA TYR A 58 2.61 8.13 -20.66
C TYR A 58 1.42 8.29 -19.70
N ASP A 59 1.65 8.72 -18.47
CA ASP A 59 0.59 8.92 -17.47
C ASP A 59 0.66 10.27 -16.72
N ILE A 60 1.65 11.11 -17.04
CA ILE A 60 1.84 12.41 -16.40
C ILE A 60 0.85 13.42 -16.98
N VAL A 61 0.19 14.15 -16.07
CA VAL A 61 -0.83 15.16 -16.38
C VAL A 61 -0.29 16.57 -16.12
N GLY A 62 0.73 16.70 -15.28
CA GLY A 62 1.36 18.00 -15.05
C GLY A 62 2.56 17.93 -14.12
N VAL A 63 3.31 19.03 -14.11
CA VAL A 63 4.48 19.27 -13.28
C VAL A 63 4.35 20.64 -12.62
N PHE A 64 4.84 20.78 -11.40
CA PHE A 64 4.72 22.01 -10.63
C PHE A 64 5.88 22.20 -9.68
N VAL A 65 6.12 23.45 -9.30
CA VAL A 65 7.16 23.90 -8.38
C VAL A 65 6.50 24.75 -7.31
N ILE A 66 6.73 24.38 -6.06
CA ILE A 66 6.29 25.09 -4.86
C ILE A 66 7.51 25.70 -4.21
N ALA A 67 7.40 26.96 -3.80
CA ALA A 67 8.40 27.65 -3.00
C ALA A 67 7.79 28.04 -1.66
N PHE A 68 8.65 28.15 -0.64
CA PHE A 68 8.27 28.74 0.63
C PHE A 68 8.60 30.24 0.62
N ASP A 69 7.57 31.07 0.78
CA ASP A 69 7.69 32.50 1.00
C ASP A 69 7.54 32.82 2.50
N THR A 70 8.41 33.68 3.02
CA THR A 70 8.44 33.99 4.47
C THR A 70 7.23 34.78 4.97
N ARG A 71 6.43 35.37 4.07
CA ARG A 71 5.22 36.17 4.37
C ARG A 71 3.95 35.44 3.99
N ALA A 72 3.91 34.81 2.82
CA ALA A 72 2.74 34.13 2.27
C ALA A 72 2.67 32.64 2.65
N GLY A 73 3.77 32.05 3.12
CA GLY A 73 3.86 30.61 3.37
C GLY A 73 4.15 29.84 2.08
N ASN A 74 3.56 28.65 1.93
CA ASN A 74 3.74 27.85 0.72
C ASN A 74 3.02 28.52 -0.46
N THR A 75 3.72 28.68 -1.58
CA THR A 75 3.17 29.29 -2.80
C THR A 75 3.54 28.48 -4.03
N VAL A 76 2.64 28.39 -4.99
CA VAL A 76 2.95 27.84 -6.32
C VAL A 76 3.83 28.84 -7.06
N GLU A 77 5.06 28.44 -7.38
CA GLU A 77 6.03 29.27 -8.10
C GLU A 77 5.88 29.11 -9.62
N TRP A 78 5.66 27.89 -10.08
CA TRP A 78 5.59 27.56 -11.51
C TRP A 78 4.86 26.23 -11.73
N TRP A 79 4.23 26.04 -12.88
CA TRP A 79 3.63 24.77 -13.30
C TRP A 79 3.51 24.65 -14.82
N ALA A 80 3.26 23.44 -15.29
CA ALA A 80 2.86 23.12 -16.65
C ALA A 80 1.95 21.87 -16.66
N PRO A 81 0.96 21.77 -17.57
CA PRO A 81 0.56 22.78 -18.57
C PRO A 81 -0.20 23.96 -17.93
N ASP A 82 -0.37 25.06 -18.67
CA ASP A 82 -0.97 26.31 -18.15
C ASP A 82 -2.41 26.14 -17.65
N ASP A 83 -3.16 25.21 -18.24
CA ASP A 83 -4.55 24.88 -17.90
C ASP A 83 -4.69 23.90 -16.73
N LEU A 84 -3.57 23.43 -16.15
CA LEU A 84 -3.58 22.59 -14.97
C LEU A 84 -4.14 23.36 -13.77
N ASP A 85 -5.23 22.86 -13.18
CA ASP A 85 -5.70 23.35 -11.88
C ASP A 85 -4.66 23.02 -10.82
N VAL A 86 -3.93 24.02 -10.31
CA VAL A 86 -2.94 23.91 -9.23
C VAL A 86 -3.42 24.46 -7.88
N SER A 87 -4.68 24.88 -7.79
CA SER A 87 -5.22 25.49 -6.55
C SER A 87 -5.10 24.56 -5.34
N GLY A 88 -4.41 25.02 -4.30
CA GLY A 88 -4.22 24.33 -3.03
C GLY A 88 -3.23 23.17 -3.06
N ILE A 89 -2.53 22.96 -4.19
CA ILE A 89 -1.53 21.88 -4.32
C ILE A 89 -0.30 22.12 -3.42
N GLU A 90 0.01 23.39 -3.14
CA GLU A 90 1.09 23.84 -2.28
C GLU A 90 0.99 23.31 -0.84
N PHE A 91 -0.23 23.01 -0.37
CA PHE A 91 -0.48 22.43 0.96
C PHE A 91 -0.34 20.90 0.98
N LYS A 92 -0.38 20.24 -0.18
CA LYS A 92 -0.13 18.80 -0.32
C LYS A 92 1.33 18.49 -0.62
N ALA A 93 1.94 19.30 -1.48
CA ALA A 93 3.31 19.10 -1.95
C ALA A 93 4.39 19.59 -0.99
N MET A 94 4.03 20.33 0.06
CA MET A 94 4.95 20.72 1.13
C MET A 94 4.23 20.57 2.48
N THR A 95 4.67 19.61 3.28
CA THR A 95 3.98 19.22 4.52
C THR A 95 4.14 20.24 5.64
N SER A 96 3.18 20.24 6.57
CA SER A 96 3.34 20.97 7.83
C SER A 96 4.56 20.44 8.59
N GLY A 97 5.45 21.35 8.99
CA GLY A 97 6.70 21.00 9.66
C GLY A 97 7.87 20.61 8.74
N ALA A 98 7.73 20.73 7.41
CA ALA A 98 8.79 20.40 6.45
C ALA A 98 10.12 21.14 6.72
N HIS A 99 10.07 22.34 7.31
CA HIS A 99 11.26 23.11 7.73
C HIS A 99 12.18 22.36 8.72
N ARG A 100 11.70 21.30 9.39
CA ARG A 100 12.47 20.50 10.36
C ARG A 100 13.34 19.44 9.71
N VAL A 101 13.12 19.15 8.43
CA VAL A 101 13.86 18.14 7.68
C VAL A 101 14.63 18.80 6.55
N HIS A 102 15.73 18.17 6.15
CA HIS A 102 16.52 18.63 5.00
C HIS A 102 15.85 18.24 3.69
N THR A 103 15.36 17.00 3.59
CA THR A 103 14.68 16.47 2.40
C THR A 103 13.47 15.63 2.81
N ASP A 104 12.49 15.56 1.94
CA ASP A 104 11.35 14.65 2.03
C ASP A 104 10.82 14.33 0.64
N PHE A 105 9.98 13.31 0.53
CA PHE A 105 9.16 13.08 -0.66
C PHE A 105 7.75 12.73 -0.22
N ILE A 106 6.74 13.14 -0.97
CA ILE A 106 5.35 13.07 -0.54
C ILE A 106 4.52 12.52 -1.68
N TYR A 107 3.82 11.42 -1.42
CA TYR A 107 2.72 10.98 -2.26
C TYR A 107 1.42 11.58 -1.74
N PHE A 108 0.53 11.98 -2.63
CA PHE A 108 -0.79 12.50 -2.25
C PHE A 108 -1.82 12.19 -3.33
N LYS A 109 -3.09 12.09 -2.95
CA LYS A 109 -4.21 12.06 -3.89
C LYS A 109 -4.82 13.45 -4.04
N ARG A 110 -5.21 13.82 -5.26
CA ARG A 110 -5.92 15.06 -5.55
C ARG A 110 -6.96 14.83 -6.64
N LYS A 111 -8.24 14.91 -6.26
CA LYS A 111 -9.36 14.54 -7.13
C LYS A 111 -9.10 13.13 -7.72
N ASP A 112 -9.06 13.03 -9.04
CA ASP A 112 -8.85 11.79 -9.78
C ASP A 112 -7.36 11.50 -10.09
N TYR A 113 -6.45 12.37 -9.62
CA TYR A 113 -5.02 12.24 -9.86
C TYR A 113 -4.24 11.87 -8.60
N TYR A 114 -3.06 11.30 -8.82
CA TYR A 114 -2.05 11.05 -7.79
C TYR A 114 -0.84 11.94 -8.04
N GLY A 115 -0.24 12.43 -6.97
CA GLY A 115 0.94 13.27 -7.03
C GLY A 115 2.12 12.67 -6.30
N LEU A 116 3.31 12.92 -6.84
CA LEU A 116 4.58 12.75 -6.15
C LEU A 116 5.28 14.10 -6.12
N SER A 117 5.74 14.52 -4.96
CA SER A 117 6.59 15.71 -4.82
C SER A 117 7.84 15.38 -4.02
N CYS A 118 8.94 16.06 -4.34
CA CYS A 118 10.19 15.97 -3.61
C CYS A 118 10.53 17.36 -3.06
N PHE A 119 10.87 17.40 -1.78
CA PHE A 119 11.15 18.62 -1.02
C PHE A 119 12.62 18.67 -0.63
N GLU A 120 13.21 19.85 -0.65
CA GLU A 120 14.51 20.13 -0.07
C GLU A 120 14.54 21.52 0.59
N ASN A 121 15.21 21.58 1.75
CA ASN A 121 15.47 22.76 2.55
C ASN A 121 16.98 23.05 2.55
N MET A 122 17.38 24.08 1.83
CA MET A 122 18.76 24.52 1.70
C MET A 122 19.03 25.74 2.59
N LYS A 123 20.05 25.66 3.43
CA LYS A 123 20.51 26.83 4.21
C LYS A 123 21.13 27.86 3.25
N VAL A 124 20.77 29.12 3.42
CA VAL A 124 21.29 30.24 2.61
C VAL A 124 21.79 31.35 3.52
N GLU A 125 22.85 32.05 3.12
CA GLU A 125 23.33 33.25 3.81
C GLU A 125 22.57 34.49 3.31
N ASN A 126 21.25 34.47 3.45
CA ASN A 126 20.38 35.58 3.05
C ASN A 126 19.40 35.91 4.19
N GLU A 127 19.50 37.15 4.71
CA GLU A 127 18.63 37.63 5.80
C GLU A 127 17.16 37.79 5.35
N GLU A 128 16.92 38.11 4.08
CA GLU A 128 15.56 38.25 3.52
C GLU A 128 14.83 36.90 3.47
N GLU A 129 15.59 35.82 3.22
CA GLU A 129 15.11 34.43 3.21
C GLU A 129 15.20 33.78 4.60
N ARG A 130 15.52 34.56 5.65
CA ARG A 130 15.68 34.08 7.05
C ARG A 130 16.61 32.88 7.18
N GLY A 131 17.63 32.80 6.33
CA GLY A 131 18.65 31.76 6.41
C GLY A 131 18.28 30.41 5.77
N ALA A 132 17.11 30.28 5.13
CA ALA A 132 16.68 29.01 4.52
C ALA A 132 15.83 29.23 3.26
N ARG A 133 16.20 28.53 2.19
CA ARG A 133 15.45 28.44 0.93
C ARG A 133 14.86 27.06 0.81
N MET A 134 13.54 26.98 0.65
CA MET A 134 12.83 25.71 0.57
C MET A 134 12.02 25.62 -0.70
N LYS A 135 12.13 24.50 -1.41
CA LYS A 135 11.35 24.20 -2.61
C LYS A 135 10.83 22.77 -2.57
N SER A 136 9.70 22.57 -3.23
CA SER A 136 9.17 21.25 -3.54
C SER A 136 8.80 21.18 -5.01
N ILE A 137 9.28 20.17 -5.73
CA ILE A 137 8.89 19.93 -7.12
C ILE A 137 8.06 18.66 -7.15
N GLY A 138 6.93 18.70 -7.85
CA GLY A 138 6.11 17.52 -8.01
C GLY A 138 5.48 17.38 -9.37
N ILE A 139 4.91 16.20 -9.56
CA ILE A 139 4.19 15.77 -10.75
C ILE A 139 2.83 15.25 -10.35
N LEU A 140 1.87 15.32 -11.28
CA LEU A 140 0.57 14.67 -11.19
C LEU A 140 0.47 13.61 -12.28
N ALA A 141 -0.14 12.47 -11.95
CA ALA A 141 -0.36 11.36 -12.85
C ALA A 141 -1.75 10.73 -12.65
N LYS A 142 -2.24 10.02 -13.66
CA LYS A 142 -3.51 9.25 -13.58
C LYS A 142 -3.41 8.06 -12.62
N SER A 143 -2.22 7.50 -12.43
CA SER A 143 -1.97 6.37 -11.52
C SER A 143 -0.81 6.68 -10.57
N TYR A 144 -0.84 6.11 -9.36
CA TYR A 144 0.29 6.19 -8.44
C TYR A 144 1.37 5.13 -8.71
N SER A 145 1.06 4.11 -9.51
CA SER A 145 1.89 2.91 -9.70
C SER A 145 3.31 3.22 -10.17
N LEU A 146 3.47 4.22 -11.04
CA LEU A 146 4.73 4.50 -11.73
C LEU A 146 5.42 5.79 -11.25
N LEU A 147 4.76 6.56 -10.37
CA LEU A 147 5.30 7.80 -9.82
C LEU A 147 6.69 7.63 -9.19
N HIS A 148 6.94 6.48 -8.55
CA HIS A 148 8.20 6.19 -7.88
C HIS A 148 9.42 6.25 -8.82
N LEU A 149 9.24 5.95 -10.12
CA LEU A 149 10.30 5.99 -11.13
C LEU A 149 10.83 7.41 -11.34
N HIS A 150 10.01 8.43 -11.11
CA HIS A 150 10.37 9.83 -11.31
C HIS A 150 11.00 10.49 -10.10
N LYS A 151 11.03 9.82 -8.94
CA LYS A 151 11.53 10.39 -7.67
C LYS A 151 12.96 10.94 -7.80
N THR A 152 13.89 10.17 -8.36
CA THR A 152 15.30 10.57 -8.48
C THR A 152 15.45 11.80 -9.38
N PHE A 153 14.68 11.87 -10.47
CA PHE A 153 14.63 13.04 -11.33
C PHE A 153 14.16 14.26 -10.53
N LEU A 154 13.02 14.16 -9.84
CA LEU A 154 12.48 15.29 -9.07
C LEU A 154 13.44 15.78 -7.99
N GLN A 155 14.09 14.88 -7.24
CA GLN A 155 15.09 15.26 -6.24
C GLN A 155 16.25 16.07 -6.85
N LYS A 156 16.76 15.64 -8.01
CA LYS A 156 17.80 16.38 -8.74
C LYS A 156 17.30 17.76 -9.18
N GLN A 157 16.08 17.85 -9.69
CA GLN A 157 15.51 19.13 -10.14
C GLN A 157 15.30 20.10 -8.97
N VAL A 158 14.89 19.62 -7.79
CA VAL A 158 14.71 20.47 -6.60
C VAL A 158 16.03 21.12 -6.23
N ARG A 159 17.10 20.31 -6.16
CA ARG A 159 18.45 20.77 -5.86
C ARG A 159 18.92 21.84 -6.86
N GLN A 160 18.72 21.59 -8.16
CA GLN A 160 19.09 22.54 -9.20
C GLN A 160 18.33 23.86 -9.11
N LEU A 161 17.01 23.83 -8.87
CA LEU A 161 16.21 25.05 -8.73
C LEU A 161 16.49 25.82 -7.44
N LEU A 162 16.96 25.16 -6.39
CA LEU A 162 17.43 25.84 -5.18
C LEU A 162 18.72 26.62 -5.46
N GLU A 163 19.65 26.04 -6.21
CA GLU A 163 20.92 26.66 -6.59
C GLU A 163 20.77 27.74 -7.68
N ARG A 164 19.87 27.50 -8.66
CA ARG A 164 19.62 28.37 -9.81
C ARG A 164 18.10 28.57 -10.04
N PRO A 165 17.46 29.50 -9.31
CA PRO A 165 16.03 29.77 -9.44
C PRO A 165 15.63 30.23 -10.85
N GLY A 166 14.40 29.92 -11.26
CA GLY A 166 13.80 30.41 -12.51
C GLY A 166 14.12 29.62 -13.78
N ILE A 167 14.81 28.47 -13.67
CA ILE A 167 15.17 27.63 -14.83
C ILE A 167 14.29 26.36 -14.85
N TYR A 168 13.23 26.38 -15.67
CA TYR A 168 12.24 25.29 -15.72
C TYR A 168 12.32 24.41 -16.99
N GLU A 169 13.30 24.63 -17.86
CA GLU A 169 13.40 23.96 -19.17
C GLU A 169 13.40 22.44 -19.05
N ASP A 170 14.21 21.88 -18.16
CA ASP A 170 14.27 20.43 -17.93
C ASP A 170 12.93 19.86 -17.45
N LEU A 171 12.14 20.62 -16.69
CA LEU A 171 10.80 20.20 -16.25
C LEU A 171 9.80 20.21 -17.40
N ILE A 172 9.91 21.19 -18.30
CA ILE A 172 9.10 21.26 -19.53
C ILE A 172 9.43 20.06 -20.43
N GLN A 173 10.72 19.79 -20.67
CA GLN A 173 11.16 18.65 -21.47
C GLN A 173 10.69 17.33 -20.85
N PHE A 174 10.78 17.19 -19.53
CA PHE A 174 10.24 16.04 -18.81
C PHE A 174 8.73 15.87 -19.05
N TYR A 175 7.95 16.93 -18.86
CA TYR A 175 6.49 16.89 -19.06
C TYR A 175 6.13 16.50 -20.49
N LEU A 176 6.75 17.13 -21.49
CA LEU A 176 6.49 16.85 -22.90
C LEU A 176 6.81 15.39 -23.28
N ALA A 177 7.82 14.78 -22.65
CA ALA A 177 8.21 13.40 -22.90
C ALA A 177 7.28 12.36 -22.24
N HIS A 178 6.60 12.70 -21.15
CA HIS A 178 5.81 11.74 -20.33
C HIS A 178 4.31 12.04 -20.30
N GLN A 179 3.86 13.12 -20.94
CA GLN A 179 2.44 13.45 -21.03
C GLN A 179 1.65 12.39 -21.80
N THR A 180 0.43 12.10 -21.39
CA THR A 180 -0.45 11.20 -22.15
C THR A 180 -0.77 11.81 -23.54
N PRO A 181 -0.46 11.15 -24.66
CA PRO A 181 -0.78 11.66 -25.99
C PRO A 181 -2.30 11.81 -26.19
N PRO A 182 -2.80 12.88 -26.84
CA PRO A 182 -4.23 13.12 -27.04
C PRO A 182 -4.97 11.98 -27.76
N LEU A 183 -4.28 11.25 -28.65
CA LEU A 183 -4.85 10.13 -29.40
C LEU A 183 -5.16 8.92 -28.52
N MET A 184 -4.45 8.73 -27.40
CA MET A 184 -4.72 7.65 -26.45
C MET A 184 -5.92 7.97 -25.54
N ASP A 185 -6.18 9.25 -25.26
CA ASP A 185 -7.28 9.68 -24.40
C ASP A 185 -8.66 9.39 -25.04
N ALA A 186 -8.77 9.45 -26.37
CA ALA A 186 -9.99 9.13 -27.11
C ALA A 186 -10.32 7.64 -27.20
N CYS A 187 -9.30 6.76 -27.20
CA CYS A 187 -9.49 5.30 -27.23
C CYS A 187 -9.70 4.70 -25.82
N LEU A 188 -9.17 5.36 -24.78
CA LEU A 188 -9.28 4.93 -23.38
C LEU A 188 -10.57 5.40 -22.68
N GLY A 189 -11.49 6.04 -23.41
CA GLY A 189 -12.85 6.35 -22.97
C GLY A 189 -13.72 5.13 -22.62
N ALA A 190 -13.21 3.92 -22.81
CA ALA A 190 -13.76 2.69 -22.29
C ALA A 190 -12.93 2.19 -21.08
N SER A 191 -13.31 2.64 -19.89
CA SER A 191 -13.19 1.86 -18.65
C SER A 191 -11.79 1.32 -18.31
N TYR A 192 -10.99 2.11 -17.59
CA TYR A 192 -9.95 1.58 -16.68
C TYR A 192 -10.55 0.81 -15.48
N LYS A 193 -11.73 0.19 -15.60
CA LYS A 193 -12.20 -0.85 -14.65
C LYS A 193 -11.49 -2.17 -14.93
N THR A 194 -10.16 -2.16 -14.84
CA THR A 194 -9.41 -3.38 -14.57
C THR A 194 -8.67 -3.12 -13.27
N ILE A 195 -9.34 -3.47 -12.17
CA ILE A 195 -8.89 -3.26 -10.79
C ILE A 195 -7.55 -3.99 -10.49
N CYS A 196 -7.05 -4.77 -11.45
CA CYS A 196 -5.82 -5.55 -11.36
C CYS A 196 -4.59 -4.85 -11.97
N ASP A 197 -4.72 -3.71 -12.66
CA ASP A 197 -3.58 -2.99 -13.28
C ASP A 197 -2.78 -2.14 -12.26
N GLY A 198 -3.28 -2.06 -11.02
CA GLY A 198 -2.67 -1.35 -9.89
C GLY A 198 -1.64 -2.16 -9.09
N MET A 199 -1.35 -3.42 -9.47
CA MET A 199 -0.35 -4.27 -8.79
C MET A 199 1.05 -4.17 -9.39
N HIS A 200 1.40 -3.05 -10.01
CA HIS A 200 2.80 -2.73 -10.21
C HIS A 200 3.40 -2.45 -8.83
N SER A 201 4.22 -3.39 -8.33
CA SER A 201 5.03 -3.18 -7.14
C SER A 201 5.77 -1.86 -7.30
N MET A 202 5.57 -0.90 -6.39
CA MET A 202 6.49 0.24 -6.32
C MET A 202 7.86 -0.32 -5.95
N GLU A 203 8.72 -0.50 -6.94
CA GLU A 203 10.11 -0.86 -6.73
C GLU A 203 10.79 0.39 -6.15
N ILE A 204 10.80 0.48 -4.83
CA ILE A 204 11.46 1.56 -4.12
C ILE A 204 12.94 1.41 -4.41
N THR A 205 13.45 2.30 -5.24
CA THR A 205 14.85 2.36 -5.66
C THR A 205 15.75 2.71 -4.46
N HIS A 206 16.21 1.62 -3.82
CA HIS A 206 17.47 1.35 -3.11
C HIS A 206 17.44 1.19 -1.56
N PRO A 207 18.10 0.17 -0.97
CA PRO A 207 18.10 -1.27 -1.26
C PRO A 207 17.36 -2.05 -0.13
N ALA A 208 16.54 -3.04 -0.50
CA ALA A 208 15.64 -3.84 0.38
C ALA A 208 14.31 -3.16 0.79
N GLY A 209 13.33 -3.26 -0.11
CA GLY A 209 11.99 -3.75 0.21
C GLY A 209 11.09 -2.98 1.18
N CYS A 210 10.07 -2.25 0.67
CA CYS A 210 9.08 -1.62 1.53
C CYS A 210 8.34 -2.62 2.40
N PHE A 211 8.04 -3.80 1.88
CA PHE A 211 7.29 -4.80 2.62
C PHE A 211 8.12 -5.40 3.74
N SER A 212 9.41 -5.63 3.53
CA SER A 212 10.34 -6.06 4.57
C SER A 212 10.47 -5.02 5.68
N GLN A 213 10.59 -3.74 5.33
CA GLN A 213 10.64 -2.65 6.32
C GLN A 213 9.32 -2.50 7.07
N PHE A 214 8.19 -2.61 6.36
CA PHE A 214 6.85 -2.57 6.93
C PHE A 214 6.62 -3.73 7.91
N LEU A 215 7.00 -4.95 7.52
CA LEU A 215 6.91 -6.14 8.35
C LEU A 215 7.82 -6.05 9.58
N ASN A 216 9.06 -5.59 9.41
CA ASN A 216 9.97 -5.37 10.55
C ASN A 216 9.45 -4.29 11.50
N PHE A 217 8.77 -3.27 10.97
CA PHE A 217 8.24 -2.18 11.77
C PHE A 217 6.99 -2.58 12.57
N PHE A 218 6.05 -3.33 11.99
CA PHE A 218 4.82 -3.73 12.72
C PHE A 218 4.93 -5.09 13.42
N GLY A 219 5.81 -5.97 12.98
CA GLY A 219 5.86 -7.36 13.44
C GLY A 219 4.51 -8.05 13.29
N GLU A 220 4.10 -8.78 14.32
CA GLU A 220 2.79 -9.46 14.38
C GLU A 220 1.60 -8.50 14.22
N LYS A 221 1.74 -7.21 14.57
CA LYS A 221 0.67 -6.21 14.44
C LYS A 221 0.29 -5.92 12.99
N VAL A 222 1.05 -6.41 12.01
CA VAL A 222 0.65 -6.36 10.60
C VAL A 222 -0.70 -7.06 10.37
N PHE A 223 -1.02 -8.10 11.16
CA PHE A 223 -2.30 -8.79 11.05
C PHE A 223 -3.46 -8.00 11.66
N LEU A 224 -3.19 -7.13 12.63
CA LEU A 224 -4.19 -6.17 13.11
C LEU A 224 -4.49 -5.14 12.01
N LEU A 225 -3.46 -4.57 11.38
CA LEU A 225 -3.64 -3.67 10.23
C LEU A 225 -4.40 -4.36 9.08
N TRP A 226 -4.06 -5.61 8.78
CA TRP A 226 -4.75 -6.42 7.78
C TRP A 226 -6.24 -6.58 8.09
N LYS A 227 -6.63 -6.92 9.33
CA LYS A 227 -8.04 -7.05 9.73
C LYS A 227 -8.81 -5.74 9.47
N PHE A 228 -8.30 -4.61 9.95
CA PHE A 228 -8.96 -3.31 9.74
C PHE A 228 -9.00 -2.92 8.26
N ALA A 229 -7.94 -3.19 7.50
CA ALA A 229 -7.91 -2.91 6.07
C ALA A 229 -8.94 -3.76 5.32
N LEU A 230 -9.03 -5.07 5.62
CA LEU A 230 -9.97 -5.99 4.99
C LEU A 230 -11.42 -5.63 5.34
N LEU A 231 -11.68 -5.08 6.53
CA LEU A 231 -12.99 -4.52 6.89
C LEU A 231 -13.34 -3.20 6.20
N LYS A 232 -12.51 -2.71 5.27
CA LYS A 232 -12.68 -1.43 4.57
C LYS A 232 -12.87 -0.27 5.56
N LYS A 233 -12.03 -0.24 6.60
CA LYS A 233 -11.98 0.82 7.61
C LYS A 233 -11.13 1.99 7.12
N ARG A 234 -11.38 3.17 7.69
CA ARG A 234 -10.61 4.40 7.48
C ARG A 234 -9.38 4.37 8.39
N ILE A 235 -8.21 4.15 7.80
CA ILE A 235 -6.94 4.01 8.51
C ILE A 235 -6.11 5.27 8.30
N LEU A 236 -5.76 5.96 9.39
CA LEU A 236 -4.97 7.19 9.36
C LEU A 236 -3.66 7.02 10.13
N PHE A 237 -2.54 7.11 9.42
CA PHE A 237 -1.20 7.15 10.01
C PHE A 237 -0.83 8.57 10.38
N PHE A 238 -0.28 8.76 11.57
CA PHE A 238 0.35 10.01 11.99
C PHE A 238 1.86 9.85 12.08
N SER A 239 2.58 10.84 11.57
CA SER A 239 4.01 11.01 11.81
C SER A 239 4.42 12.45 11.55
N PRO A 240 5.29 13.07 12.36
CA PRO A 240 5.97 14.29 11.92
C PRO A 240 6.80 14.01 10.65
N PRO A 241 7.16 15.05 9.87
CA PRO A 241 8.07 14.90 8.74
C PRO A 241 9.40 14.22 9.16
N PRO A 242 10.00 13.36 8.31
CA PRO A 242 9.64 13.12 6.91
C PRO A 242 8.47 12.14 6.73
N ILE A 243 7.53 12.46 5.83
CA ILE A 243 6.30 11.67 5.64
C ILE A 243 6.44 10.61 4.53
N GLY A 244 7.43 10.72 3.63
CA GLY A 244 7.54 9.83 2.47
C GLY A 244 7.61 8.35 2.83
N VAL A 245 8.31 8.01 3.90
CA VAL A 245 8.37 6.63 4.42
C VAL A 245 6.98 6.14 4.88
N ILE A 246 6.16 7.04 5.41
CA ILE A 246 4.79 6.72 5.84
C ILE A 246 3.85 6.57 4.64
N CYS A 247 4.06 7.32 3.55
CA CYS A 247 3.37 7.07 2.29
C CYS A 247 3.59 5.64 1.78
N TYR A 248 4.81 5.09 1.96
CA TYR A 248 5.04 3.67 1.66
C TYR A 248 4.29 2.72 2.60
N ARG A 249 4.14 3.06 3.89
CA ARG A 249 3.30 2.26 4.81
C ARG A 249 1.83 2.29 4.43
N VAL A 250 1.34 3.45 3.96
CA VAL A 250 -0.01 3.59 3.40
C VAL A 250 -0.18 2.66 2.21
N TYR A 251 0.78 2.65 1.28
CA TYR A 251 0.78 1.71 0.16
C TYR A 251 0.79 0.25 0.62
N CYS A 252 1.73 -0.16 1.49
CA CYS A 252 1.82 -1.54 1.96
C CYS A 252 0.54 -2.00 2.67
N THR A 253 -0.11 -1.11 3.43
CA THR A 253 -1.39 -1.40 4.09
C THR A 253 -2.50 -1.60 3.04
N SER A 254 -2.49 -0.80 1.98
CA SER A 254 -3.46 -0.87 0.88
C SER A 254 -3.37 -2.18 0.09
N THR A 255 -2.19 -2.83 0.04
CA THR A 255 -2.01 -4.12 -0.63
C THR A 255 -2.41 -5.32 0.21
N LEU A 256 -2.59 -5.17 1.54
CA LEU A 256 -2.95 -6.28 2.44
C LEU A 256 -4.29 -6.94 2.09
N VAL A 257 -5.15 -6.25 1.35
CA VAL A 257 -6.52 -6.66 1.05
C VAL A 257 -6.70 -7.33 -0.32
N ALA A 258 -5.62 -7.43 -1.10
CA ALA A 258 -5.67 -8.04 -2.43
C ALA A 258 -6.24 -9.47 -2.37
N HIS A 259 -7.07 -9.85 -3.33
CA HIS A 259 -7.67 -11.18 -3.46
C HIS A 259 -8.16 -11.39 -4.90
N VAL A 260 -8.25 -12.64 -5.35
CA VAL A 260 -8.74 -12.99 -6.69
C VAL A 260 -9.94 -13.91 -6.54
N TYR A 261 -11.16 -13.39 -6.69
CA TYR A 261 -12.36 -14.23 -6.65
C TYR A 261 -13.46 -13.73 -7.62
N PRO A 262 -14.11 -14.59 -8.43
CA PRO A 262 -14.91 -14.17 -9.59
C PRO A 262 -16.18 -13.36 -9.31
N ASP A 263 -16.66 -13.29 -8.07
CA ASP A 263 -17.94 -12.64 -7.72
C ASP A 263 -17.78 -11.51 -6.71
N LEU A 264 -16.53 -11.20 -6.33
CA LEU A 264 -16.22 -10.11 -5.41
C LEU A 264 -15.44 -9.07 -6.19
N GLU A 265 -15.87 -7.80 -6.16
CA GLU A 265 -15.02 -6.73 -6.66
C GLU A 265 -13.69 -6.81 -5.91
N THR A 266 -12.61 -7.07 -6.65
CA THR A 266 -11.25 -6.95 -6.13
C THR A 266 -11.15 -5.58 -5.48
N CYS A 267 -11.02 -5.51 -4.16
CA CYS A 267 -11.03 -4.25 -3.44
C CYS A 267 -9.62 -4.00 -2.92
N LEU A 268 -8.91 -3.07 -3.55
CA LEU A 268 -7.83 -2.37 -2.85
C LEU A 268 -8.47 -1.36 -1.89
N CYS A 269 -7.90 -1.20 -0.70
CA CYS A 269 -8.24 -0.05 0.13
C CYS A 269 -7.55 1.15 -0.53
N PRO A 270 -8.28 2.19 -0.98
CA PRO A 270 -7.68 3.22 -1.82
C PRO A 270 -6.63 4.01 -1.02
N PRO A 271 -5.37 4.08 -1.49
CA PRO A 271 -4.34 4.88 -0.85
C PRO A 271 -4.61 6.36 -1.13
N HIS A 272 -5.07 7.09 -0.12
CA HIS A 272 -5.19 8.55 -0.19
C HIS A 272 -3.85 9.25 0.05
N PHE A 273 -2.86 8.50 0.53
CA PHE A 273 -1.52 8.97 0.88
C PHE A 273 -1.59 10.19 1.81
N TYR A 274 -0.81 11.25 1.56
CA TYR A 274 -0.74 12.40 2.43
C TYR A 274 -2.04 13.24 2.40
N VAL A 275 -2.57 13.48 3.60
CA VAL A 275 -3.75 14.31 3.86
C VAL A 275 -3.47 15.33 4.96
N ASN A 276 -4.15 16.46 4.91
CA ASN A 276 -4.00 17.55 5.87
C ASN A 276 -5.38 18.16 6.23
N VAL A 277 -5.41 19.20 7.06
CA VAL A 277 -6.65 19.87 7.49
C VAL A 277 -7.56 20.35 6.34
N THR A 278 -7.04 20.60 5.14
CA THR A 278 -7.85 21.00 3.98
C THR A 278 -8.65 19.83 3.38
N ASP A 279 -8.31 18.59 3.74
CA ASP A 279 -8.99 17.37 3.28
C ASP A 279 -10.09 16.88 4.23
N VAL A 280 -10.34 17.58 5.34
CA VAL A 280 -11.27 17.12 6.40
C VAL A 280 -12.65 16.78 5.87
N ASP A 281 -13.23 17.66 5.06
CA ASP A 281 -14.58 17.47 4.52
C ASP A 281 -14.62 16.29 3.53
N ALA A 282 -13.64 16.23 2.62
CA ALA A 282 -13.51 15.13 1.66
C ALA A 282 -13.29 13.78 2.36
N LEU A 283 -12.53 13.74 3.46
CA LEU A 283 -12.28 12.54 4.26
C LEU A 283 -13.52 12.06 5.02
N ALA A 284 -14.34 12.98 5.51
CA ALA A 284 -15.57 12.64 6.21
C ALA A 284 -16.57 11.89 5.32
N GLU A 285 -16.55 12.15 4.01
CA GLU A 285 -17.39 11.49 3.01
C GLU A 285 -16.89 10.11 2.58
N GLN A 286 -15.63 9.77 2.86
CA GLN A 286 -15.05 8.49 2.44
C GLN A 286 -15.53 7.35 3.33
N LEU A 287 -15.95 6.25 2.70
CA LEU A 287 -16.34 5.03 3.40
C LEU A 287 -15.16 4.16 3.84
N SER A 288 -14.01 4.31 3.16
CA SER A 288 -12.79 3.52 3.39
C SER A 288 -11.61 4.25 2.76
N TYR A 289 -10.47 4.30 3.44
CA TYR A 289 -9.22 4.81 2.89
C TYR A 289 -8.04 4.36 3.75
N VAL A 290 -6.84 4.44 3.16
CA VAL A 290 -5.59 4.48 3.94
C VAL A 290 -4.88 5.79 3.63
N ALA A 291 -4.53 6.57 4.67
CA ALA A 291 -3.91 7.88 4.52
C ALA A 291 -2.85 8.13 5.61
N CYS A 292 -2.02 9.13 5.41
CA CYS A 292 -1.08 9.61 6.41
C CYS A 292 -1.14 11.13 6.58
N THR A 293 -0.81 11.63 7.76
CA THR A 293 -0.78 13.05 8.06
C THR A 293 0.37 13.42 8.99
N THR A 294 0.80 14.67 8.89
CA THR A 294 1.77 15.29 9.81
C THR A 294 1.09 16.04 10.95
N GLU A 295 -0.23 16.15 10.93
CA GLU A 295 -0.99 17.05 11.79
C GLU A 295 -1.65 16.29 12.93
N LYS A 296 -1.10 16.46 14.14
CA LYS A 296 -1.57 15.74 15.33
C LYS A 296 -3.02 16.07 15.72
N ILE A 297 -3.57 17.19 15.22
CA ILE A 297 -4.97 17.58 15.43
C ILE A 297 -5.95 16.49 14.99
N PHE A 298 -5.60 15.68 13.99
CA PHE A 298 -6.44 14.58 13.54
C PHE A 298 -6.73 13.58 14.67
N GLU A 299 -5.82 13.36 15.62
CA GLU A 299 -6.05 12.45 16.76
C GLU A 299 -7.30 12.82 17.59
N THR A 300 -7.67 14.10 17.60
CA THR A 300 -8.88 14.59 18.29
C THR A 300 -10.14 14.49 17.43
N LYS A 301 -10.00 14.36 16.10
CA LYS A 301 -11.10 14.28 15.13
C LYS A 301 -11.50 12.83 14.86
N GLN A 302 -11.98 12.18 15.91
CA GLN A 302 -12.29 10.75 15.95
C GLN A 302 -13.31 10.29 14.90
N ASN A 303 -14.13 11.21 14.39
CA ASN A 303 -15.11 10.93 13.36
C ASN A 303 -14.50 10.73 11.96
N LEU A 304 -13.23 11.09 11.75
CA LEU A 304 -12.58 11.01 10.43
C LEU A 304 -11.98 9.64 10.13
N PHE A 305 -11.64 8.85 11.14
CA PHE A 305 -10.99 7.55 10.97
C PHE A 305 -11.60 6.52 11.92
N ASP A 306 -11.36 5.24 11.63
CA ASP A 306 -11.73 4.13 12.52
C ASP A 306 -10.49 3.58 13.25
N LEU A 307 -9.31 3.69 12.61
CA LEU A 307 -8.01 3.29 13.17
C LEU A 307 -6.98 4.41 12.99
N PHE A 308 -6.44 4.91 14.10
CA PHE A 308 -5.33 5.86 14.12
C PHE A 308 -4.03 5.15 14.48
N VAL A 309 -3.01 5.36 13.66
CA VAL A 309 -1.71 4.70 13.82
C VAL A 309 -0.65 5.74 14.16
N ASP A 310 -0.15 5.68 15.39
CA ASP A 310 0.95 6.53 15.86
C ASP A 310 2.16 5.65 16.14
N GLN A 311 3.14 5.69 15.23
CA GLN A 311 4.24 4.72 15.19
C GLN A 311 3.70 3.28 15.09
N GLN A 312 3.91 2.44 16.12
CA GLN A 312 3.40 1.07 16.23
C GLN A 312 2.14 0.97 17.10
N ASN A 313 1.64 2.10 17.60
CA ASN A 313 0.45 2.14 18.44
C ASN A 313 -0.79 2.28 17.57
N LEU A 314 -1.65 1.28 17.66
CA LEU A 314 -2.95 1.24 17.00
C LEU A 314 -3.99 1.74 18.00
N LYS A 315 -4.69 2.82 17.66
CA LYS A 315 -5.71 3.44 18.50
C LYS A 315 -7.05 3.41 17.78
N VAL A 316 -8.08 3.00 18.49
CA VAL A 316 -9.46 2.95 18.01
C VAL A 316 -10.34 3.71 19.00
N HIS A 317 -11.54 4.09 18.57
CA HIS A 317 -12.50 4.81 19.40
C HIS A 317 -13.73 3.97 19.78
N SER A 318 -14.01 2.92 19.01
CA SER A 318 -15.11 2.00 19.29
C SER A 318 -14.64 0.91 20.25
N SER A 319 -15.39 0.70 21.34
CA SER A 319 -15.15 -0.40 22.29
C SER A 319 -15.24 -1.79 21.66
N LEU A 320 -16.00 -1.93 20.57
CA LEU A 320 -16.03 -3.16 19.77
C LEU A 320 -14.67 -3.39 19.10
N HIS A 321 -14.09 -2.35 18.50
CA HIS A 321 -12.81 -2.43 17.81
C HIS A 321 -11.61 -2.57 18.76
N GLU A 322 -11.74 -2.19 20.04
CA GLU A 322 -10.67 -2.41 21.03
C GLU A 322 -10.32 -3.89 21.17
N ARG A 323 -11.33 -4.78 21.20
CA ARG A 323 -11.10 -6.24 21.25
C ARG A 323 -10.42 -6.77 20.00
N MET A 324 -10.59 -6.09 18.85
CA MET A 324 -9.92 -6.47 17.60
C MET A 324 -8.43 -6.10 17.56
N LEU A 325 -7.92 -5.35 18.54
CA LEU A 325 -6.49 -5.03 18.66
C LEU A 325 -5.70 -6.10 19.43
N GLU A 326 -6.36 -7.15 19.92
CA GLU A 326 -5.71 -8.30 20.54
C GLU A 326 -5.18 -9.26 19.47
N LEU A 327 -3.91 -9.68 19.61
CA LEU A 327 -3.30 -10.66 18.71
C LEU A 327 -3.80 -12.07 19.05
N SER A 328 -4.37 -12.75 18.05
CA SER A 328 -4.82 -14.13 18.20
C SER A 328 -3.65 -15.12 18.07
N ALA A 329 -3.87 -16.39 18.45
CA ALA A 329 -2.88 -17.43 18.20
C ALA A 329 -2.65 -17.63 16.69
N ALA A 330 -3.72 -17.51 15.90
CA ALA A 330 -3.66 -17.58 14.44
C ALA A 330 -2.80 -16.45 13.84
N ASP A 331 -2.88 -15.22 14.36
CA ASP A 331 -2.03 -14.10 13.90
C ASP A 331 -0.54 -14.38 14.06
N LYS A 332 -0.15 -14.98 15.20
CA LYS A 332 1.24 -15.37 15.46
C LYS A 332 1.72 -16.46 14.52
N LEU A 333 0.88 -17.46 14.25
CA LEU A 333 1.19 -18.53 13.30
C LEU A 333 1.35 -17.98 11.88
N LYS A 334 0.43 -17.11 11.44
CA LYS A 334 0.52 -16.42 10.14
C LYS A 334 1.79 -15.58 10.03
N TYR A 335 2.17 -14.87 11.10
CA TYR A 335 3.41 -14.09 11.13
C TYR A 335 4.66 -14.96 11.00
N ASN A 336 4.74 -16.07 11.73
CA ASN A 336 5.86 -17.00 11.62
C ASN A 336 5.97 -17.59 10.20
N HIS A 337 4.85 -17.98 9.61
CA HIS A 337 4.83 -18.46 8.23
C HIS A 337 5.29 -17.37 7.24
N LEU A 338 4.85 -16.13 7.43
CA LEU A 338 5.30 -15.00 6.62
C LEU A 338 6.82 -14.76 6.74
N LEU A 339 7.41 -14.94 7.93
CA LEU A 339 8.85 -14.88 8.13
C LEU A 339 9.60 -16.03 7.45
N GLU A 340 9.04 -17.24 7.47
CA GLU A 340 9.60 -18.40 6.77
C GLU A 340 9.61 -18.18 5.25
N LEU A 341 8.53 -17.64 4.68
CA LEU A 341 8.46 -17.29 3.26
C LEU A 341 9.51 -16.26 2.89
N ARG A 342 9.63 -15.19 3.69
CA ARG A 342 10.69 -14.19 3.51
C ARG A 342 12.08 -14.83 3.50
N SER A 343 12.36 -15.75 4.43
CA SER A 343 13.65 -16.44 4.51
C SER A 343 13.93 -17.34 3.31
N LYS A 344 12.89 -17.95 2.70
CA LYS A 344 13.02 -18.79 1.50
C LYS A 344 13.20 -17.96 0.22
N CYS A 345 12.60 -16.78 0.17
CA CYS A 345 12.66 -15.87 -0.97
C CYS A 345 13.89 -14.94 -0.95
N GLN A 346 14.57 -14.81 0.18
CA GLN A 346 15.82 -14.05 0.26
C GLN A 346 16.93 -14.82 -0.49
N PRO A 347 17.53 -14.26 -1.55
CA PRO A 347 18.48 -14.99 -2.39
C PRO A 347 19.68 -15.45 -1.56
N LEU A 348 20.00 -16.74 -1.62
CA LEU A 348 21.20 -17.35 -1.03
C LEU A 348 22.51 -16.94 -1.74
N LEU A 349 22.52 -15.92 -2.60
CA LEU A 349 23.66 -15.59 -3.44
C LEU A 349 23.97 -14.10 -3.38
N ALA A 350 25.10 -13.80 -2.75
CA ALA A 350 25.88 -12.60 -3.04
C ALA A 350 26.25 -12.63 -4.54
N GLY A 351 25.65 -11.75 -5.34
CA GLY A 351 25.99 -11.58 -6.75
C GLY A 351 24.80 -11.12 -7.58
N ASP A 352 24.73 -9.80 -7.81
CA ASP A 352 24.01 -9.11 -8.88
C ASP A 352 22.54 -9.47 -9.15
N SER A 353 21.62 -8.78 -8.46
CA SER A 353 20.59 -7.94 -9.11
C SER A 353 19.92 -7.05 -8.07
N ASP A 354 19.77 -5.76 -8.40
CA ASP A 354 19.37 -4.67 -7.49
C ASP A 354 17.84 -4.65 -7.18
N ALA A 355 17.12 -5.70 -7.56
CA ALA A 355 15.67 -5.83 -7.34
C ALA A 355 15.39 -6.92 -6.31
N THR A 356 15.05 -6.51 -5.09
CA THR A 356 14.56 -7.44 -4.06
C THR A 356 13.12 -7.78 -4.40
N ASP A 357 12.87 -8.95 -5.00
CA ASP A 357 11.51 -9.42 -5.30
C ASP A 357 10.75 -9.65 -3.98
N GLU A 358 9.80 -8.76 -3.68
CA GLU A 358 8.92 -8.83 -2.51
C GLU A 358 7.53 -9.38 -2.83
N SER A 359 7.36 -10.05 -3.97
CA SER A 359 6.10 -10.71 -4.34
C SER A 359 5.65 -11.74 -3.30
N TRP A 360 6.56 -12.28 -2.49
CA TRP A 360 6.23 -13.17 -1.37
C TRP A 360 5.26 -12.53 -0.38
N PHE A 361 5.37 -11.22 -0.13
CA PHE A 361 4.53 -10.52 0.83
C PHE A 361 3.12 -10.35 0.30
N THR A 362 2.98 -9.76 -0.90
CA THR A 362 1.67 -9.55 -1.52
C THR A 362 1.01 -10.87 -1.89
N GLY A 363 1.78 -11.86 -2.35
CA GLY A 363 1.32 -13.21 -2.64
C GLY A 363 0.75 -13.92 -1.41
N PHE A 364 1.39 -13.77 -0.24
CA PHE A 364 0.89 -14.35 1.01
C PHE A 364 -0.50 -13.82 1.38
N PHE A 365 -0.66 -12.49 1.44
CA PHE A 365 -1.96 -11.89 1.78
C PHE A 365 -3.01 -12.18 0.72
N MET A 366 -2.64 -12.15 -0.57
CA MET A 366 -3.55 -12.48 -1.65
C MET A 366 -4.07 -13.92 -1.58
N ALA A 367 -3.19 -14.90 -1.34
CA ALA A 367 -3.57 -16.29 -1.18
C ALA A 367 -4.49 -16.48 0.03
N GLN A 368 -4.12 -15.90 1.18
CA GLN A 368 -4.92 -15.97 2.41
C GLN A 368 -6.31 -15.37 2.24
N ASN A 369 -6.41 -14.16 1.68
CA ASN A 369 -7.70 -13.50 1.45
C ASN A 369 -8.55 -14.26 0.44
N THR A 370 -7.93 -14.77 -0.63
CA THR A 370 -8.63 -15.56 -1.65
C THR A 370 -9.22 -16.83 -1.04
N GLN A 371 -8.45 -17.53 -0.20
CA GLN A 371 -8.95 -18.73 0.49
C GLN A 371 -10.08 -18.38 1.48
N LEU A 372 -9.95 -17.29 2.24
CA LEU A 372 -10.99 -16.81 3.15
C LEU A 372 -12.31 -16.56 2.41
N PHE A 373 -12.29 -15.75 1.35
CA PHE A 373 -13.51 -15.45 0.59
C PHE A 373 -14.06 -16.66 -0.15
N LYS A 374 -13.20 -17.54 -0.65
CA LYS A 374 -13.64 -18.80 -1.28
C LYS A 374 -14.44 -19.65 -0.31
N GLU A 375 -13.92 -19.91 0.89
CA GLU A 375 -14.63 -20.72 1.89
C GLU A 375 -15.93 -20.04 2.34
N LEU A 376 -15.92 -18.71 2.54
CA LEU A 376 -17.11 -17.95 2.93
C LEU A 376 -18.23 -18.07 1.89
N LEU A 377 -17.90 -17.96 0.61
CA LEU A 377 -18.88 -18.05 -0.46
C LEU A 377 -19.36 -19.50 -0.69
N VAL A 378 -18.50 -20.50 -0.49
CA VAL A 378 -18.91 -21.91 -0.47
C VAL A 378 -19.91 -22.16 0.66
N ALA A 379 -19.61 -21.69 1.88
CA ALA A 379 -20.52 -21.80 3.02
C ALA A 379 -21.86 -21.09 2.75
N SER A 380 -21.83 -19.86 2.23
CA SER A 380 -23.04 -19.09 1.91
C SER A 380 -23.94 -19.73 0.84
N ARG A 381 -23.35 -20.51 -0.08
CA ARG A 381 -24.07 -21.29 -1.11
C ARG A 381 -24.56 -22.65 -0.62
N SER A 382 -24.10 -23.10 0.55
CA SER A 382 -24.56 -24.36 1.13
C SER A 382 -26.02 -24.25 1.63
N PRO A 383 -26.78 -25.35 1.67
CA PRO A 383 -28.15 -25.33 2.17
C PRO A 383 -28.27 -24.84 3.63
N GLU A 384 -27.28 -25.18 4.46
CA GLU A 384 -27.28 -24.88 5.90
C GLU A 384 -26.73 -23.50 6.22
N LYS A 385 -25.87 -22.95 5.33
CA LYS A 385 -25.18 -21.66 5.51
C LYS A 385 -24.37 -21.56 6.81
N LEU A 386 -23.98 -22.69 7.39
CA LEU A 386 -23.29 -22.75 8.67
C LEU A 386 -21.81 -22.47 8.52
N TRP A 387 -21.28 -21.62 9.41
CA TRP A 387 -19.85 -21.39 9.59
C TRP A 387 -19.40 -21.91 10.95
N THR A 388 -18.50 -22.89 10.93
CA THR A 388 -18.03 -23.65 12.11
C THR A 388 -16.61 -23.25 12.51
N GLU A 389 -16.14 -23.73 13.67
CA GLU A 389 -14.74 -23.55 14.09
C GLU A 389 -13.75 -24.20 13.12
N GLU A 390 -14.12 -25.33 12.49
CA GLU A 390 -13.30 -25.96 11.47
C GLU A 390 -13.15 -25.06 10.23
N HIS A 391 -14.19 -24.30 9.86
CA HIS A 391 -14.07 -23.30 8.80
C HIS A 391 -13.08 -22.20 9.19
N MET A 392 -13.17 -21.67 10.42
CA MET A 392 -12.25 -20.66 10.95
C MET A 392 -10.79 -21.13 10.85
N GLN A 393 -10.51 -22.34 11.35
CA GLN A 393 -9.15 -22.91 11.34
C GLN A 393 -8.63 -23.12 9.91
N ARG A 394 -9.47 -23.62 8.99
CA ARG A 394 -9.09 -23.84 7.57
C ARG A 394 -8.67 -22.56 6.85
N VAL A 395 -9.21 -21.40 7.23
CA VAL A 395 -8.85 -20.10 6.64
C VAL A 395 -7.80 -19.33 7.46
N GLY A 396 -7.22 -19.96 8.49
CA GLY A 396 -6.19 -19.33 9.33
C GLY A 396 -6.73 -18.25 10.26
N LEU A 397 -7.98 -18.38 10.72
CA LEU A 397 -8.60 -17.54 11.74
C LEU A 397 -8.76 -18.31 13.06
N ASP A 398 -8.61 -17.59 14.17
CA ASP A 398 -8.83 -18.09 15.52
C ASP A 398 -10.34 -18.13 15.84
N PRO A 399 -10.92 -19.31 16.18
CA PRO A 399 -12.36 -19.43 16.43
C PRO A 399 -12.92 -18.49 17.51
N HIS A 400 -12.10 -18.09 18.49
CA HIS A 400 -12.53 -17.24 19.60
C HIS A 400 -12.08 -15.79 19.38
N GLY A 401 -10.80 -15.57 19.07
CA GLY A 401 -10.18 -14.25 18.92
C GLY A 401 -10.60 -13.51 17.66
N ASP A 402 -10.89 -14.22 16.56
CA ASP A 402 -11.19 -13.61 15.26
C ASP A 402 -12.70 -13.59 14.93
N LYS A 403 -13.55 -14.02 15.86
CA LYS A 403 -15.00 -14.09 15.68
C LYS A 403 -15.63 -12.73 15.39
N LEU A 404 -15.22 -11.69 16.12
CA LEU A 404 -15.72 -10.33 15.91
C LEU A 404 -15.29 -9.78 14.54
N PHE A 405 -14.02 -10.00 14.17
CA PHE A 405 -13.51 -9.66 12.84
C PHE A 405 -14.34 -10.34 11.75
N LEU A 406 -14.58 -11.65 11.86
CA LEU A 406 -15.36 -12.37 10.85
C LEU A 406 -16.81 -11.88 10.77
N THR A 407 -17.43 -11.61 11.92
CA THR A 407 -18.81 -11.09 11.98
C THR A 407 -18.93 -9.76 11.23
N GLU A 408 -18.02 -8.81 11.50
CA GLU A 408 -17.99 -7.54 10.75
C GLU A 408 -17.64 -7.74 9.28
N LEU A 409 -16.79 -8.71 8.95
CA LEU A 409 -16.38 -8.98 7.57
C LEU A 409 -17.57 -9.46 6.73
N VAL A 410 -18.33 -10.43 7.22
CA VAL A 410 -19.47 -10.96 6.45
C VAL A 410 -20.59 -9.94 6.31
N GLU A 411 -20.83 -9.12 7.33
CA GLU A 411 -21.77 -7.99 7.23
C GLU A 411 -21.29 -6.96 6.20
N ARG A 412 -20.01 -6.57 6.25
CA ARG A 412 -19.44 -5.56 5.36
C ARG A 412 -19.43 -5.99 3.89
N TYR A 413 -19.27 -7.26 3.61
CA TYR A 413 -19.27 -7.84 2.27
C TYR A 413 -20.62 -8.42 1.85
N GLY A 414 -21.65 -8.36 2.71
CA GLY A 414 -22.98 -8.88 2.41
C GLY A 414 -23.03 -10.40 2.20
N ILE A 415 -22.17 -11.14 2.90
CA ILE A 415 -22.08 -12.60 2.80
C ILE A 415 -23.06 -13.23 3.80
N ASP A 416 -24.02 -13.99 3.29
CA ASP A 416 -25.06 -14.60 4.10
C ASP A 416 -24.60 -15.96 4.67
N ILE A 417 -24.14 -15.95 5.92
CA ILE A 417 -23.77 -17.13 6.70
C ILE A 417 -24.26 -17.02 8.15
N VAL A 418 -24.45 -18.17 8.81
CA VAL A 418 -24.78 -18.28 10.24
C VAL A 418 -23.57 -18.79 11.00
N LEU A 419 -23.00 -17.93 11.85
CA LEU A 419 -21.89 -18.28 12.73
C LEU A 419 -22.41 -19.14 13.88
N ILE A 420 -21.91 -20.38 14.00
CA ILE A 420 -22.23 -21.20 15.17
C ILE A 420 -21.54 -20.57 16.37
N THR A 421 -22.32 -19.94 17.24
CA THR A 421 -21.87 -19.63 18.59
C THR A 421 -21.93 -20.92 19.39
N ASP A 422 -20.85 -21.28 20.09
CA ASP A 422 -20.83 -22.42 21.03
C ASP A 422 -22.20 -22.59 21.65
N SER A 423 -22.81 -23.72 21.33
CA SER A 423 -24.08 -24.12 21.88
C SER A 423 -24.00 -23.97 23.38
N VAL A 424 -24.94 -23.22 23.94
CA VAL A 424 -25.32 -23.34 25.34
C VAL A 424 -25.42 -24.84 25.61
N CYS A 425 -24.47 -25.39 26.35
CA CYS A 425 -24.60 -26.72 26.94
C CYS A 425 -25.89 -26.68 27.74
N CYS A 426 -27.00 -27.17 27.19
CA CYS A 426 -28.17 -27.49 27.98
C CYS A 426 -27.74 -28.59 28.95
N PRO A 427 -27.76 -28.37 30.28
CA PRO A 427 -27.61 -29.47 31.20
C PRO A 427 -28.85 -30.35 31.08
N ALA A 428 -28.64 -31.62 30.71
CA ALA A 428 -29.64 -32.67 30.79
C ALA A 428 -29.88 -33.08 32.24
#